data_AF-A0A2V5RVH2-F1
#
_entry.id   AF-A0A2V5RVH2-F1
#
_cell.length_a   1.000
_cell.length_b   1.000
_cell.length_c   1.000
_cell.angle_alpha   90.00
_cell.angle_beta   90.00
_cell.angle_gamma   90.00
#
_symmetry.space_group_name_H-M   'P 1'
#
loop_
_entity.id
_entity.type
_entity.pdbx_description
1 polymer ?
#
loop_
_entity_poly.entity_id
_entity_poly.type
_entity_poly.pdbx_seq_one_letter_code
_entity_poly.pdbx_strand_id
1 'polypeptide(L)'
;QIVFFSIIFGNVDRIGDWTKWEVVLLVGTHQMIAQLFQAFFFVNVANIPELVRTGKLDSVLVLPIDSQFAVSTKQFGLDSIVNAALGAAVVCISLSRLGVVPSPTSILLYVTALGFGIAVHYSIMLGLAAMSFWIIRAQGLVYGYFNFLNIARYPDAIFPWLFRLIFGWIIPVVIIHLVVASTLVFWLSRVFWKFALRHYSSASS
;
A
#
# COMPACT_ATOMS: atom_id res chain seq x y z
N GLN A 1 -17.72 -1.72 7.20
CA GLN A 1 -16.66 -2.72 7.51
C GLN A 1 -16.53 -3.01 9.01
N ILE A 2 -16.47 -2.02 9.89
CA ILE A 2 -16.51 -2.24 11.36
C ILE A 2 -17.78 -3.00 11.79
N VAL A 3 -18.95 -2.67 11.23
CA VAL A 3 -20.21 -3.39 11.48
C VAL A 3 -20.16 -4.85 11.03
N PHE A 4 -19.50 -5.14 9.90
CA PHE A 4 -19.35 -6.49 9.36
C PHE A 4 -18.48 -7.37 10.28
N PHE A 5 -17.35 -6.85 10.77
CA PHE A 5 -16.54 -7.55 11.78
C PHE A 5 -17.26 -7.67 13.12
N SER A 6 -18.04 -6.67 13.54
CA SER A 6 -18.88 -6.78 14.75
C SER A 6 -19.95 -7.88 14.65
N ILE A 7 -20.45 -8.19 13.45
CA ILE A 7 -21.40 -9.29 13.22
C ILE A 7 -20.68 -10.65 13.26
N ILE A 8 -19.47 -10.76 12.68
CA ILE A 8 -18.65 -11.99 12.75
C ILE A 8 -18.23 -12.29 14.20
N PHE A 9 -17.72 -11.29 14.92
CA PHE A 9 -17.38 -11.41 16.35
C PHE A 9 -18.61 -11.42 17.27
N GLY A 10 -19.83 -11.27 16.73
CA GLY A 10 -21.06 -11.49 17.48
C GLY A 10 -21.34 -12.98 17.74
N ASN A 11 -20.63 -13.88 17.04
CA ASN A 11 -20.82 -15.34 17.13
C ASN A 11 -19.55 -16.11 17.53
N VAL A 12 -18.39 -15.44 17.63
CA VAL A 12 -17.10 -16.06 17.99
C VAL A 12 -16.24 -15.07 18.77
N ASP A 13 -15.70 -15.47 19.93
CA ASP A 13 -14.88 -14.59 20.79
C ASP A 13 -13.44 -14.38 20.26
N ARG A 14 -12.96 -15.27 19.37
CA ARG A 14 -11.59 -15.26 18.82
C ARG A 14 -11.56 -15.75 17.37
N ILE A 15 -10.71 -15.16 16.53
CA ILE A 15 -10.38 -15.69 15.19
C ILE A 15 -8.96 -16.22 15.26
N GLY A 16 -8.79 -17.54 15.37
CA GLY A 16 -7.49 -18.14 15.69
C GLY A 16 -6.99 -17.67 17.07
N ASP A 17 -5.77 -17.17 17.15
CA ASP A 17 -5.20 -16.63 18.39
C ASP A 17 -5.60 -15.17 18.68
N TRP A 18 -6.19 -14.47 17.70
CA TRP A 18 -6.44 -13.03 17.77
C TRP A 18 -7.78 -12.72 18.45
N THR A 19 -7.73 -11.78 19.39
CA THR A 19 -8.90 -11.17 20.02
C THR A 19 -9.51 -10.11 19.09
N LYS A 20 -10.78 -9.77 19.34
CA LYS A 20 -11.50 -8.74 18.58
C LYS A 20 -10.72 -7.44 18.43
N TRP A 21 -10.15 -6.93 19.52
CA TRP A 21 -9.47 -5.62 19.51
C TRP A 21 -8.11 -5.64 18.82
N GLU A 22 -7.42 -6.78 18.80
CA GLU A 22 -6.19 -6.91 18.00
C GLU A 22 -6.49 -6.93 16.49
N VAL A 23 -7.61 -7.55 16.08
CA VAL A 23 -8.07 -7.48 14.68
C VAL A 23 -8.50 -6.05 14.32
N VAL A 24 -9.22 -5.35 15.21
CA VAL A 24 -9.61 -3.95 14.97
C VAL A 24 -8.38 -3.03 14.89
N LEU A 25 -7.34 -3.28 15.71
CA LEU A 25 -6.06 -2.59 15.62
C LEU A 25 -5.43 -2.76 14.24
N LEU A 26 -5.31 -4.01 13.75
CA LEU A 26 -4.77 -4.32 12.43
C LEU A 26 -5.56 -3.64 11.29
N VAL A 27 -6.89 -3.67 11.37
CA VAL A 27 -7.75 -3.00 10.37
C VAL A 27 -7.54 -1.49 10.38
N GLY A 28 -7.42 -0.88 11.56
CA GLY A 28 -7.09 0.54 11.70
C GLY A 28 -5.73 0.89 11.10
N THR A 29 -4.69 0.09 11.39
CA THR A 29 -3.34 0.23 10.82
C THR A 29 -3.36 0.09 9.30
N HIS A 30 -4.04 -0.92 8.76
CA HIS A 30 -4.19 -1.11 7.31
C HIS A 30 -4.88 0.09 6.65
N GLN A 31 -5.96 0.60 7.26
CA GLN A 31 -6.65 1.80 6.78
C GLN A 31 -5.70 3.01 6.75
N MET A 32 -4.88 3.21 7.78
CA MET A 32 -3.89 4.30 7.80
C MET A 32 -2.90 4.16 6.64
N ILE A 33 -2.31 2.98 6.45
CA ILE A 33 -1.34 2.73 5.36
C ILE A 33 -1.97 3.01 4.00
N ALA A 34 -3.16 2.43 3.75
CA ALA A 34 -3.84 2.57 2.47
C ALA A 34 -4.19 4.04 2.17
N GLN A 35 -4.69 4.78 3.16
CA GLN A 35 -5.12 6.17 2.99
C GLN A 35 -3.95 7.15 2.90
N LEU A 36 -2.85 6.92 3.63
CA LEU A 36 -1.63 7.70 3.46
C LEU A 36 -1.01 7.44 2.09
N PHE A 37 -0.93 6.19 1.65
CA PHE A 37 -0.52 5.88 0.28
C PHE A 37 -1.42 6.57 -0.75
N GLN A 38 -2.73 6.59 -0.52
CA GLN A 38 -3.69 7.27 -1.39
C GLN A 38 -3.46 8.79 -1.46
N ALA A 39 -3.30 9.42 -0.30
CA ALA A 39 -3.10 10.86 -0.17
C ALA A 39 -1.87 11.36 -0.92
N PHE A 40 -0.74 10.64 -0.79
CA PHE A 40 0.54 11.11 -1.33
C PHE A 40 0.85 10.61 -2.73
N PHE A 41 0.50 9.36 -3.07
CA PHE A 41 1.09 8.67 -4.21
C PHE A 41 0.08 8.10 -5.19
N PHE A 42 -1.04 7.56 -4.73
CA PHE A 42 -1.93 6.76 -5.58
C PHE A 42 -2.38 7.50 -6.84
N VAL A 43 -2.94 8.70 -6.69
CA VAL A 43 -3.48 9.48 -7.83
C VAL A 43 -2.38 9.79 -8.85
N ASN A 44 -1.19 10.12 -8.36
CA ASN A 44 -0.05 10.46 -9.19
C ASN A 44 0.48 9.25 -9.97
N VAL A 45 0.75 8.15 -9.26
CA VAL A 45 1.30 6.92 -9.84
C VAL A 45 0.30 6.27 -10.77
N ALA A 46 -0.99 6.29 -10.42
CA ALA A 46 -2.05 5.75 -11.27
C ALA A 46 -2.24 6.52 -12.59
N ASN A 47 -1.82 7.78 -12.63
CA ASN A 47 -1.90 8.63 -13.82
C ASN A 47 -0.69 8.47 -14.76
N ILE A 48 0.38 7.77 -14.35
CA ILE A 48 1.58 7.55 -15.20
C ILE A 48 1.23 6.95 -16.57
N PRO A 49 0.40 5.89 -16.70
CA PRO A 49 0.04 5.34 -18.01
C PRO A 49 -0.61 6.37 -18.93
N GLU A 50 -1.39 7.29 -18.38
CA GLU A 50 -2.01 8.37 -19.15
C GLU A 50 -0.98 9.42 -19.60
N LEU A 51 0.00 9.75 -18.75
CA LEU A 51 1.11 10.64 -19.13
C LEU A 51 1.95 10.05 -20.25
N VAL A 52 2.21 8.73 -20.22
CA VAL A 52 2.91 7.99 -21.27
C VAL A 52 2.10 8.02 -22.56
N ARG A 53 0.82 7.62 -22.50
CA ARG A 53 -0.07 7.55 -23.65
C ARG A 53 -0.25 8.90 -24.36
N THR A 54 -0.24 9.99 -23.60
CA THR A 54 -0.43 11.36 -24.13
C THR A 54 0.89 12.08 -24.44
N GLY A 55 2.05 11.46 -24.22
CA GLY A 55 3.37 12.08 -24.39
C GLY A 55 3.70 13.17 -23.34
N LYS A 56 2.82 13.43 -22.37
CA LYS A 56 3.02 14.43 -21.31
C LYS A 56 4.08 14.03 -20.28
N LEU A 57 4.51 12.77 -20.29
CA LEU A 57 5.62 12.31 -19.45
C LEU A 57 6.91 13.07 -19.79
N ASP A 58 7.13 13.43 -21.06
CA ASP A 58 8.34 14.13 -21.52
C ASP A 58 8.54 15.46 -20.78
N SER A 59 7.45 16.20 -20.55
CA SER A 59 7.48 17.45 -19.78
C SER A 59 7.87 17.26 -18.32
N VAL A 60 7.65 16.06 -17.75
CA VAL A 60 8.10 15.72 -16.39
C VAL A 60 9.58 15.33 -16.39
N LEU A 61 10.05 14.67 -17.46
CA LEU A 61 11.44 14.20 -17.56
C LEU A 61 12.46 15.35 -17.73
N VAL A 62 12.05 16.49 -18.26
CA VAL A 62 12.91 17.68 -18.41
C VAL A 62 13.08 18.48 -17.11
N LEU A 63 12.32 18.17 -16.07
CA LEU A 63 12.47 18.86 -14.78
C LEU A 63 13.83 18.55 -14.16
N PRO A 64 14.52 19.53 -13.55
CA PRO A 64 15.83 19.33 -12.92
C PRO A 64 15.72 18.66 -11.54
N ILE A 65 14.81 17.69 -11.41
CA ILE A 65 14.56 16.90 -10.21
C ILE A 65 14.39 15.43 -10.59
N ASP A 66 14.48 14.53 -9.61
CA ASP A 66 14.26 13.11 -9.83
C ASP A 66 12.87 12.86 -10.47
N SER A 67 12.84 12.26 -11.65
CA SER A 67 11.61 12.09 -12.44
C SER A 67 10.59 11.18 -11.76
N GLN A 68 11.08 10.18 -11.02
CA GLN A 68 10.22 9.29 -10.24
C GLN A 68 9.54 10.07 -9.12
N PHE A 69 10.28 10.92 -8.40
CA PHE A 69 9.71 11.81 -7.39
C PHE A 69 8.70 12.77 -8.04
N ALA A 70 9.09 13.46 -9.11
CA ALA A 70 8.27 14.44 -9.81
C ALA A 70 6.92 13.88 -10.27
N VAL A 71 6.91 12.66 -10.82
CA VAL A 71 5.68 12.02 -11.29
C VAL A 71 4.85 11.41 -10.17
N SER A 72 5.44 11.15 -9.00
CA SER A 72 4.79 10.45 -7.89
C SER A 72 4.15 11.38 -6.85
N THR A 73 4.52 12.66 -6.79
CA THR A 73 4.12 13.56 -5.69
C THR A 73 3.47 14.88 -6.15
N LYS A 74 2.93 14.93 -7.37
CA LYS A 74 2.39 16.16 -7.96
C LYS A 74 1.06 16.62 -7.32
N GLN A 75 0.18 15.68 -6.99
CA GLN A 75 -1.12 15.92 -6.39
C GLN A 75 -1.17 15.36 -4.97
N PHE A 76 -1.97 15.99 -4.12
CA PHE A 76 -2.14 15.59 -2.73
C PHE A 76 -3.63 15.49 -2.37
N GLY A 77 -4.07 14.32 -1.91
CA GLY A 77 -5.46 14.03 -1.56
C GLY A 77 -5.76 14.34 -0.09
N LEU A 78 -6.30 15.52 0.19
CA LEU A 78 -6.69 15.93 1.55
C LEU A 78 -7.81 15.07 2.14
N ASP A 79 -8.74 14.61 1.31
CA ASP A 79 -9.80 13.67 1.68
C ASP A 79 -9.22 12.38 2.28
N SER A 80 -8.11 11.90 1.73
CA SER A 80 -7.46 10.66 2.15
C SER A 80 -6.74 10.86 3.49
N ILE A 81 -6.23 12.05 3.78
CA ILE A 81 -5.69 12.40 5.11
C ILE A 81 -6.78 12.35 6.19
N VAL A 82 -7.96 12.88 5.91
CA VAL A 82 -9.10 12.81 6.85
C VAL A 82 -9.47 11.35 7.11
N ASN A 83 -9.49 10.51 6.08
CA ASN A 83 -9.75 9.07 6.23
C ASN A 83 -8.62 8.33 6.96
N ALA A 84 -7.36 8.74 6.80
CA ALA A 84 -6.24 8.21 7.57
C ALA A 84 -6.37 8.56 9.06
N ALA A 85 -6.86 9.76 9.39
CA ALA A 85 -7.12 10.17 10.77
C ALA A 85 -8.21 9.31 11.43
N LEU A 86 -9.24 8.89 10.68
CA LEU A 86 -10.22 7.91 11.17
C LEU A 86 -9.56 6.56 11.49
N GLY A 87 -8.64 6.10 10.65
CA GLY A 87 -7.83 4.90 10.92
C GLY A 87 -6.99 5.04 12.20
N ALA A 88 -6.37 6.21 12.41
CA ALA A 88 -5.61 6.50 13.62
C ALA A 88 -6.50 6.51 14.88
N ALA A 89 -7.70 7.06 14.80
CA ALA A 89 -8.66 7.01 15.90
C ALA A 89 -9.03 5.56 16.28
N VAL A 90 -9.24 4.68 15.28
CA VAL A 90 -9.49 3.26 15.51
C VAL A 90 -8.31 2.56 16.19
N VAL A 91 -7.07 2.89 15.80
CA VAL A 91 -5.85 2.38 16.44
C VAL A 91 -5.78 2.80 17.91
N CYS A 92 -6.00 4.09 18.21
CA CYS A 92 -5.98 4.61 19.58
C CYS A 92 -7.06 3.97 20.48
N ILE A 93 -8.27 3.76 19.93
CA ILE A 93 -9.36 3.07 20.65
C ILE A 93 -8.97 1.62 20.93
N SER A 94 -8.37 0.93 19.95
CA SER A 94 -7.99 -0.48 20.10
C SER A 94 -6.89 -0.65 21.15
N LEU A 95 -5.86 0.21 21.15
CA LEU A 95 -4.81 0.21 22.17
C LEU A 95 -5.37 0.44 23.59
N SER A 96 -6.28 1.40 23.73
CA SER A 96 -6.98 1.66 25.01
C SER A 96 -7.77 0.44 25.48
N ARG A 97 -8.42 -0.30 24.56
CA ARG A 97 -9.21 -1.48 24.89
C ARG A 97 -8.38 -2.72 25.20
N LEU A 98 -7.18 -2.80 24.65
CA LEU A 98 -6.20 -3.84 24.96
C LEU A 98 -5.42 -3.55 26.26
N GLY A 99 -5.59 -2.36 26.85
CA GLY A 99 -4.85 -1.95 28.05
C GLY A 99 -3.35 -1.74 27.78
N VAL A 100 -2.97 -1.53 26.51
CA VAL A 100 -1.58 -1.38 26.10
C VAL A 100 -1.22 0.10 26.11
N VAL A 101 -0.24 0.48 26.94
CA VAL A 101 0.38 1.81 26.92
C VAL A 101 1.66 1.74 26.10
N PRO A 102 1.69 2.30 24.88
CA PRO A 102 2.87 2.19 24.02
C PRO A 102 4.01 3.04 24.56
N SER A 103 5.20 2.44 24.67
CA SER A 103 6.43 3.18 24.98
C SER A 103 6.86 4.06 23.78
N PRO A 104 7.66 5.12 24.00
CA PRO A 104 8.19 5.95 22.90
C PRO A 104 8.88 5.13 21.80
N THR A 105 9.63 4.09 22.17
CA THR A 105 10.25 3.15 21.23
C THR A 105 9.21 2.40 20.40
N SER A 106 8.12 1.93 21.03
CA SER A 106 7.04 1.23 20.33
C SER A 106 6.33 2.14 19.33
N ILE A 107 6.13 3.42 19.68
CA ILE A 107 5.56 4.43 18.78
C ILE A 107 6.49 4.65 17.58
N LEU A 108 7.79 4.82 17.81
CA LEU A 108 8.77 4.99 16.74
C LEU A 108 8.80 3.78 15.80
N LEU A 109 8.83 2.56 16.35
CA LEU A 109 8.78 1.32 15.56
C LEU A 109 7.49 1.21 14.75
N TYR A 110 6.35 1.57 15.35
CA TYR A 110 5.06 1.57 14.66
C TYR A 110 5.01 2.58 13.51
N VAL A 111 5.45 3.82 13.73
CA VAL A 111 5.55 4.85 12.67
C VAL A 111 6.49 4.40 11.55
N THR A 112 7.61 3.77 11.91
CA THR A 112 8.56 3.22 10.94
C THR A 112 7.90 2.10 10.11
N ALA A 113 7.16 1.20 10.75
CA ALA A 113 6.42 0.13 10.09
C ALA A 113 5.33 0.66 9.14
N LEU A 114 4.62 1.74 9.52
CA LEU A 114 3.69 2.44 8.63
C LEU A 114 4.40 2.93 7.36
N GLY A 115 5.58 3.55 7.52
CA GLY A 115 6.40 3.99 6.40
C GLY A 115 6.76 2.86 5.44
N PHE A 116 7.14 1.69 5.98
CA PHE A 116 7.40 0.51 5.15
C PHE A 116 6.15 -0.01 4.44
N GLY A 117 5.00 -0.04 5.11
CA GLY A 117 3.74 -0.43 4.48
C GLY A 117 3.37 0.46 3.30
N ILE A 118 3.57 1.78 3.43
CA ILE A 118 3.36 2.76 2.36
C ILE A 118 4.37 2.54 1.23
N ALA A 119 5.65 2.31 1.55
CA ALA A 119 6.70 2.05 0.57
C ALA A 119 6.41 0.79 -0.27
N VAL A 120 5.86 -0.27 0.34
CA VAL A 120 5.45 -1.48 -0.38
C VAL A 120 4.32 -1.17 -1.37
N HIS A 121 3.26 -0.49 -0.92
CA HIS A 121 2.14 -0.07 -1.78
C HIS A 121 2.64 0.76 -2.96
N TYR A 122 3.50 1.73 -2.68
CA TYR A 122 4.13 2.59 -3.67
C TYR A 122 4.93 1.81 -4.71
N SER A 123 5.79 0.91 -4.26
CA SER A 123 6.69 0.17 -5.14
C SER A 123 5.94 -0.79 -6.06
N ILE A 124 4.91 -1.47 -5.55
CA ILE A 124 4.05 -2.35 -6.35
C ILE A 124 3.32 -1.52 -7.41
N MET A 125 2.69 -0.41 -7.01
CA MET A 125 1.96 0.46 -7.94
C MET A 125 2.85 1.09 -8.99
N LEU A 126 4.03 1.55 -8.61
CA LEU A 126 4.99 2.11 -9.54
C LEU A 126 5.47 1.06 -10.54
N GLY A 127 5.72 -0.17 -10.08
CA GLY A 127 6.06 -1.29 -10.96
C GLY A 127 4.96 -1.57 -11.99
N LEU A 128 3.70 -1.66 -11.53
CA LEU A 128 2.54 -1.85 -12.41
C LEU A 128 2.37 -0.68 -13.39
N ALA A 129 2.54 0.55 -12.92
CA ALA A 129 2.42 1.74 -13.75
C ALA A 129 3.54 1.84 -14.79
N ALA A 130 4.78 1.48 -14.44
CA ALA A 130 5.92 1.48 -15.36
C ALA A 130 5.78 0.45 -16.49
N MET A 131 4.97 -0.61 -16.32
CA MET A 131 4.62 -1.52 -17.43
C MET A 131 3.93 -0.80 -18.61
N SER A 132 3.33 0.37 -18.38
CA SER A 132 2.73 1.20 -19.43
C SER A 132 3.72 1.68 -20.49
N PHE A 133 5.02 1.63 -20.22
CA PHE A 133 6.05 2.05 -21.17
C PHE A 133 6.17 1.07 -22.35
N TRP A 134 5.74 -0.18 -22.15
CA TRP A 134 5.72 -1.21 -23.20
C TRP A 134 4.29 -1.62 -23.59
N ILE A 135 3.31 -1.46 -22.69
CA ILE A 135 1.93 -1.93 -22.89
C ILE A 135 0.99 -0.76 -23.12
N ILE A 136 0.39 -0.70 -24.33
CA ILE A 136 -0.51 0.37 -24.79
C ILE A 136 -1.75 0.55 -23.89
N ARG A 137 -2.23 -0.52 -23.23
CA ARG A 137 -3.42 -0.51 -22.33
C ARG A 137 -3.11 -0.93 -20.89
N ALA A 138 -2.07 -0.37 -20.29
CA ALA A 138 -1.69 -0.69 -18.90
C ALA A 138 -2.61 -0.11 -17.82
N GLN A 139 -3.55 0.80 -18.15
CA GLN A 139 -4.50 1.35 -17.17
C GLN A 139 -5.28 0.24 -16.44
N GLY A 140 -5.65 -0.84 -17.13
CA GLY A 140 -6.34 -1.98 -16.52
C GLY A 140 -5.53 -2.66 -15.42
N LEU A 141 -4.19 -2.69 -15.51
CA LEU A 141 -3.31 -3.25 -14.48
C LEU A 141 -3.29 -2.39 -13.22
N VAL A 142 -3.27 -1.06 -13.39
CA VAL A 142 -3.31 -0.09 -12.30
C VAL A 142 -4.68 -0.10 -11.60
N TYR A 143 -5.80 -0.19 -12.33
CA TYR A 143 -7.12 -0.34 -11.71
C TYR A 143 -7.31 -1.72 -11.06
N GLY A 144 -6.64 -2.76 -11.58
CA GLY A 144 -6.59 -4.10 -10.99
C GLY A 144 -5.92 -4.15 -9.61
N TYR A 145 -5.06 -3.18 -9.28
CA TYR A 145 -4.36 -3.09 -8.00
C TYR A 145 -5.30 -3.12 -6.79
N PHE A 146 -6.38 -2.34 -6.81
CA PHE A 146 -7.33 -2.32 -5.70
C PHE A 146 -8.10 -3.63 -5.57
N ASN A 147 -8.37 -4.34 -6.67
CA ASN A 147 -9.02 -5.65 -6.62
C ASN A 147 -8.10 -6.69 -5.96
N PHE A 148 -6.79 -6.65 -6.26
CA PHE A 148 -5.82 -7.56 -5.67
C PHE A 148 -5.56 -7.27 -4.18
N LEU A 149 -5.43 -6.00 -3.80
CA LEU A 149 -5.22 -5.62 -2.39
C LEU A 149 -6.44 -5.79 -1.50
N ASN A 150 -7.67 -5.81 -2.06
CA ASN A 150 -8.85 -6.13 -1.27
C ASN A 150 -8.87 -7.60 -0.82
N ILE A 151 -8.19 -8.49 -1.54
CA ILE A 151 -8.05 -9.91 -1.18
C ILE A 151 -7.09 -10.08 0.00
N ALA A 152 -6.00 -9.31 0.05
CA ALA A 152 -5.00 -9.37 1.13
C ALA A 152 -5.52 -8.95 2.53
N ARG A 153 -6.77 -8.49 2.63
CA ARG A 153 -7.40 -8.00 3.86
C ARG A 153 -8.03 -9.10 4.72
N TYR A 154 -8.30 -10.24 4.11
CA TYR A 154 -8.99 -11.34 4.76
C TYR A 154 -7.99 -12.22 5.51
N PRO A 155 -8.32 -12.71 6.72
CA PRO A 155 -7.50 -13.69 7.41
C PRO A 155 -7.23 -14.90 6.49
N ASP A 156 -6.00 -15.41 6.54
CA ASP A 156 -5.54 -16.61 5.83
C ASP A 156 -6.49 -17.81 6.02
N ALA A 157 -7.16 -17.89 7.17
CA ALA A 157 -8.16 -18.89 7.52
C ALA A 157 -9.32 -19.03 6.51
N ILE A 158 -9.66 -18.00 5.72
CA ILE A 158 -10.80 -18.02 4.78
C ILE A 158 -10.41 -18.65 3.43
N PHE A 159 -9.11 -18.81 3.16
CA PHE A 159 -8.64 -19.24 1.86
C PHE A 159 -8.41 -20.77 1.73
N PRO A 160 -8.48 -21.33 0.50
CA PRO A 160 -8.11 -22.73 0.21
C PRO A 160 -6.67 -23.04 0.63
N TRP A 161 -6.35 -24.33 0.82
CA TRP A 161 -5.08 -24.77 1.42
C TRP A 161 -3.81 -24.21 0.75
N LEU A 162 -3.82 -24.00 -0.57
CA LEU A 162 -2.70 -23.41 -1.32
C LEU A 162 -2.46 -21.94 -0.95
N PHE A 163 -3.54 -21.18 -0.73
CA PHE A 163 -3.48 -19.79 -0.28
C PHE A 163 -3.16 -19.69 1.22
N ARG A 164 -3.58 -20.64 2.06
CA ARG A 164 -3.09 -20.73 3.45
C ARG A 164 -1.59 -20.99 3.53
N LEU A 165 -1.02 -21.75 2.60
CA LEU A 165 0.42 -21.99 2.58
C LEU A 165 1.20 -20.73 2.16
N ILE A 166 0.68 -20.00 1.16
CA ILE A 166 1.22 -18.72 0.72
C ILE A 166 1.04 -17.68 1.83
N PHE A 167 -0.18 -17.35 2.24
CA PHE A 167 -0.47 -16.28 3.21
C PHE A 167 -0.14 -16.64 4.67
N GLY A 168 -0.27 -17.90 5.09
CA GLY A 168 0.05 -18.34 6.46
C GLY A 168 1.55 -18.40 6.75
N TRP A 169 2.40 -18.60 5.73
CA TRP A 169 3.85 -18.42 5.85
C TRP A 169 4.29 -16.99 5.51
N ILE A 170 3.71 -16.37 4.48
CA ILE A 170 4.08 -15.03 4.05
C ILE A 170 3.65 -13.98 5.06
N ILE A 171 2.49 -14.03 5.72
CA ILE A 171 2.09 -12.95 6.63
C ILE A 171 3.03 -12.82 7.85
N PRO A 172 3.37 -13.89 8.60
CA PRO A 172 4.31 -13.80 9.72
C PRO A 172 5.74 -13.48 9.27
N VAL A 173 6.17 -14.09 8.15
CA VAL A 173 7.49 -13.84 7.55
C VAL A 173 7.55 -12.41 7.01
N VAL A 174 6.50 -11.87 6.41
CA VAL A 174 6.42 -10.50 5.89
C VAL A 174 6.41 -9.52 7.03
N ILE A 175 5.76 -9.77 8.18
CA ILE A 175 5.86 -8.88 9.35
C ILE A 175 7.31 -8.79 9.86
N ILE A 176 8.03 -9.90 9.94
CA ILE A 176 9.43 -9.93 10.40
C ILE A 176 10.40 -9.37 9.33
N HIS A 177 10.15 -9.68 8.06
CA HIS A 177 10.97 -9.23 6.94
C HIS A 177 10.49 -7.90 6.36
N LEU A 178 9.46 -7.24 6.92
CA LEU A 178 8.79 -6.10 6.28
C LEU A 178 9.78 -4.96 6.04
N VAL A 179 10.77 -4.83 6.92
CA VAL A 179 11.89 -3.88 6.78
C VAL A 179 12.78 -4.22 5.58
N VAL A 180 13.27 -5.46 5.49
CA VAL A 180 14.17 -5.90 4.40
C VAL A 180 13.43 -6.01 3.08
N ALA A 181 12.22 -6.57 3.10
CA ALA A 181 11.35 -6.73 1.96
C ALA A 181 10.92 -5.38 1.40
N SER A 182 10.48 -4.43 2.23
CA SER A 182 10.08 -3.09 1.73
C SER A 182 11.25 -2.30 1.17
N THR A 183 12.43 -2.35 1.80
CA THR A 183 13.64 -1.68 1.30
C THR A 183 14.13 -2.31 0.00
N LEU A 184 14.14 -3.64 -0.10
CA LEU A 184 14.46 -4.36 -1.34
C LEU A 184 13.44 -4.06 -2.44
N VAL A 185 12.15 -4.12 -2.15
CA VAL A 185 11.06 -3.84 -3.10
C VAL A 185 11.12 -2.39 -3.58
N PHE A 186 11.39 -1.43 -2.69
CA PHE A 186 11.61 -0.04 -3.05
C PHE A 186 12.84 0.12 -3.96
N TRP A 187 13.96 -0.49 -3.60
CA TRP A 187 15.18 -0.46 -4.41
C TRP A 187 14.96 -1.09 -5.79
N LEU A 188 14.28 -2.24 -5.86
CA LEU A 188 13.91 -2.89 -7.12
C LEU A 188 13.00 -2.00 -7.97
N SER A 189 12.03 -1.32 -7.36
CA SER A 189 11.16 -0.39 -8.10
C SER A 189 11.94 0.80 -8.67
N ARG A 190 12.94 1.33 -7.93
CA ARG A 190 13.86 2.39 -8.41
C ARG A 190 14.68 1.90 -9.62
N VAL A 191 15.24 0.70 -9.53
CA VAL A 191 16.02 0.09 -10.61
C VAL A 191 15.14 -0.16 -11.84
N PHE A 192 13.95 -0.73 -11.63
CA PHE A 192 12.99 -1.00 -12.69
C PHE A 192 12.53 0.28 -13.38
N TRP A 193 12.25 1.35 -12.62
CA TRP A 193 11.90 2.66 -13.18
C TRP A 193 13.01 3.20 -14.09
N LYS A 194 14.27 3.17 -13.64
CA LYS A 194 15.42 3.60 -14.46
C LYS A 194 15.59 2.75 -15.72
N PHE A 195 15.38 1.44 -15.61
CA PHE A 195 15.40 0.54 -16.76
C PHE A 195 14.27 0.86 -17.75
N ALA A 196 13.06 1.10 -17.24
CA ALA A 196 11.90 1.44 -18.05
C ALA A 196 12.13 2.75 -18.83
N LEU A 197 12.64 3.79 -18.17
CA LEU A 197 12.95 5.06 -18.81
C LEU A 197 13.94 4.94 -19.98
N ARG A 198 14.88 3.98 -19.93
CA ARG A 198 15.81 3.74 -21.05
C ARG A 198 15.14 3.16 -22.30
N HIS A 199 13.99 2.51 -22.13
CA HIS A 199 13.22 1.87 -23.19
C HIS A 199 11.93 2.63 -23.52
N TYR A 200 11.73 3.80 -22.92
CA TYR A 200 10.59 4.66 -23.20
C TYR A 200 10.80 5.35 -24.56
N SER A 201 9.81 5.19 -25.45
CA SER A 201 9.73 5.93 -26.72
C SER A 201 8.56 6.91 -26.64
N SER A 202 8.85 8.20 -26.84
CA SER A 202 7.82 9.24 -26.76
C SER A 202 6.76 9.04 -27.84
N ALA A 203 5.50 9.23 -27.47
CA ALA A 203 4.38 9.26 -28.42
C ALA A 203 4.41 10.46 -29.37
N SER A 204 5.31 11.43 -29.15
CA SER A 204 5.45 12.64 -29.97
C SER A 204 6.62 12.61 -30.95
N SER A 205 7.40 11.51 -30.97
CA SER A 205 8.56 11.30 -31.85
C SER A 205 8.26 10.46 -33.07
#